data_AF-A0A9P0LN89-F1
#
_entry.id   AF-A0A9P0LN89-F1
#
_cell.length_a   1.000
_cell.length_b   1.000
_cell.length_c   1.000
_cell.angle_alpha   90.00
_cell.angle_beta   90.00
_cell.angle_gamma   90.00
#
_symmetry.space_group_name_H-M   'P 1'
#
loop_
_entity.id
_entity.type
_entity.pdbx_description
1 polymer ?
#
loop_
_entity_poly.entity_id
_entity_poly.type
_entity_poly.pdbx_seq_one_letter_code
_entity_poly.pdbx_strand_id
1 'polypeptide(L)'
;MAGNEAGHGAIVRNRDLIDVWIEAPRGNRKQVVYEKILSLIDITDEPSKYLKSNIMKCSQLFGLKMANKWQKVGQSRNRLLQNQVYWLDKIIYRINNDSEENTSSDEEQEPPCRSVGRPRVPFEEASKKTKRRRVAELTTDRSANELQFAVNVVSGSNHSEVSPQIFSFSTAEALALMVDLDISAQNCLPSYKELQKTKNAILPSQFIITEISAEVDLQELLQKTAESILEITNFEERDCRIKVICKWGFDGSSGHSQYKQKFSDLENTDEFLFFVAMTPLRLIDMETNKVLWKNESPSSTLYCRPIKFLFKKENADLVRNTEKEIITKIENLIPIEIKTKEGHSYIIEVDMMLTMLDGSVGNVLSETNSTMKCIICGATPKDMNTLAGINRPPNVDNYRFGLSTLHCWIRFFECLLHIGYRLPIKSWQVRGPENKAIVEANKKRIQAEFRAKLSLIVDKPKPGYGSSNDGNTARIFFHNPQTSSDITGVDRELIEKFAIILGVLASGCAIDMEKFCVIAGRSKKFVYPPL
;
A
#
# COMPACT_ATOMS: atom_id res chain seq x y z
N MET A 1 -47.74 39.04 4.49
CA MET A 1 -46.78 38.07 5.08
C MET A 1 -47.39 36.68 4.97
N ALA A 2 -47.11 35.97 3.88
CA ALA A 2 -47.34 34.54 3.74
C ALA A 2 -46.51 34.13 2.52
N GLY A 3 -45.38 33.48 2.76
CA GLY A 3 -44.38 33.16 1.74
C GLY A 3 -44.07 31.67 1.75
N ASN A 4 -44.67 30.99 0.78
CA ASN A 4 -44.20 29.81 0.03
C ASN A 4 -43.48 28.68 0.78
N GLU A 5 -44.22 27.58 0.96
CA GLU A 5 -43.71 26.22 1.09
C GLU A 5 -43.07 25.77 -0.23
N ALA A 6 -41.79 25.41 -0.20
CA ALA A 6 -41.07 24.82 -1.32
C ALA A 6 -41.22 23.29 -1.31
N GLY A 7 -41.72 22.72 -2.41
CA GLY A 7 -41.86 21.28 -2.61
C GLY A 7 -40.51 20.54 -2.56
N HIS A 8 -40.39 19.60 -1.62
CA HIS A 8 -39.20 18.76 -1.45
C HIS A 8 -39.34 17.46 -2.27
N GLY A 9 -38.50 17.26 -3.30
CA GLY A 9 -38.40 15.97 -3.99
C GLY A 9 -37.81 14.87 -3.08
N ALA A 10 -38.30 13.63 -3.20
CA ALA A 10 -37.89 12.53 -2.31
C ALA A 10 -36.40 12.15 -2.51
N ILE A 11 -35.66 12.10 -1.40
CA ILE A 11 -34.21 11.82 -1.35
C ILE A 11 -34.01 10.55 -0.52
N VAL A 12 -33.32 9.55 -1.08
CA VAL A 12 -32.91 8.32 -0.38
C VAL A 12 -31.42 8.38 -0.07
N ARG A 13 -31.06 8.29 1.20
CA ARG A 13 -29.68 8.26 1.69
C ARG A 13 -29.25 6.85 2.09
N ASN A 14 -27.95 6.63 2.22
CA ASN A 14 -27.42 5.33 2.67
C ASN A 14 -28.00 4.90 4.02
N ARG A 15 -28.25 5.85 4.92
CA ARG A 15 -28.80 5.55 6.25
C ARG A 15 -30.18 4.90 6.23
N ASP A 16 -30.99 5.18 5.21
CA ASP A 16 -32.40 4.75 5.12
C ASP A 16 -32.54 3.26 4.74
N LEU A 17 -31.44 2.64 4.31
CA LEU A 17 -31.42 1.29 3.74
C LEU A 17 -30.64 0.28 4.61
N ILE A 18 -30.02 0.74 5.70
CA ILE A 18 -29.10 -0.07 6.52
C ILE A 18 -29.82 -1.18 7.25
N ASP A 19 -30.87 -0.83 7.98
CA ASP A 19 -31.56 -1.78 8.85
C ASP A 19 -32.18 -2.89 8.01
N VAL A 20 -32.80 -2.51 6.89
CA VAL A 20 -33.34 -3.43 5.89
C VAL A 20 -32.30 -4.37 5.29
N TRP A 21 -31.07 -3.90 5.07
CA TRP A 21 -29.99 -4.76 4.55
C TRP A 21 -29.39 -5.69 5.61
N ILE A 22 -29.31 -5.24 6.87
CA ILE A 22 -28.79 -6.03 8.00
C ILE A 22 -29.74 -7.19 8.30
N GLU A 23 -31.04 -6.92 8.37
CA GLU A 23 -32.09 -7.88 8.72
C GLU A 23 -32.36 -8.88 7.59
N ALA A 24 -32.07 -8.52 6.34
CA ALA A 24 -32.31 -9.39 5.19
C ALA A 24 -31.33 -10.58 5.08
N PRO A 25 -31.80 -11.79 4.69
CA PRO A 25 -30.94 -12.94 4.39
C PRO A 25 -29.97 -12.65 3.24
N ARG A 26 -28.74 -13.20 3.30
CA ARG A 26 -27.64 -12.86 2.37
C ARG A 26 -28.02 -12.93 0.88
N GLY A 27 -28.84 -13.89 0.47
CA GLY A 27 -29.29 -14.04 -0.92
C GLY A 27 -30.29 -12.99 -1.40
N ASN A 28 -31.07 -12.39 -0.48
CA ASN A 28 -32.19 -11.51 -0.82
C ASN A 28 -31.89 -10.03 -0.59
N ARG A 29 -30.76 -9.69 0.03
CA ARG A 29 -30.38 -8.30 0.39
C ARG A 29 -30.50 -7.29 -0.75
N LYS A 30 -30.20 -7.70 -1.98
CA LYS A 30 -30.34 -6.83 -3.16
C LYS A 30 -31.81 -6.47 -3.44
N GLN A 31 -32.69 -7.47 -3.38
CA GLN A 31 -34.11 -7.32 -3.68
C GLN A 31 -34.82 -6.50 -2.59
N VAL A 32 -34.51 -6.76 -1.32
CA VAL A 32 -35.13 -6.03 -0.20
C VAL A 32 -34.71 -4.56 -0.19
N VAL A 33 -33.45 -4.26 -0.52
CA VAL A 33 -33.01 -2.86 -0.70
C VAL A 33 -33.71 -2.19 -1.88
N TYR A 34 -33.91 -2.90 -2.99
CA TYR A 34 -34.64 -2.40 -4.15
C TYR A 34 -36.08 -2.03 -3.81
N GLU A 35 -36.80 -2.91 -3.12
CA GLU A 35 -38.17 -2.68 -2.65
C GLU A 35 -38.24 -1.53 -1.64
N LYS A 36 -37.25 -1.43 -0.75
CA LYS A 36 -37.17 -0.31 0.20
C LYS A 36 -36.97 1.03 -0.51
N ILE A 37 -36.10 1.09 -1.51
CA ILE A 37 -35.90 2.31 -2.30
C ILE A 37 -37.21 2.69 -3.01
N LEU A 38 -37.92 1.73 -3.62
CA LEU A 38 -39.22 1.99 -4.24
C LEU A 38 -40.25 2.54 -3.23
N SER A 39 -40.32 1.97 -2.03
CA SER A 39 -41.25 2.44 -0.99
C SER A 39 -40.94 3.85 -0.47
N LEU A 40 -39.68 4.30 -0.57
CA LEU A 40 -39.26 5.63 -0.12
C LEU A 40 -39.45 6.71 -1.18
N ILE A 41 -39.74 6.31 -2.42
CA ILE A 41 -39.88 7.17 -3.60
C ILE A 41 -41.37 7.46 -3.90
N ASP A 42 -42.30 6.77 -3.25
CA ASP A 42 -43.76 7.00 -3.27
C ASP A 42 -44.35 7.15 -4.69
N ILE A 43 -44.06 6.16 -5.56
CA ILE A 43 -44.57 6.14 -6.93
C ILE A 43 -45.98 5.52 -6.95
N THR A 44 -46.98 6.29 -7.38
CA THR A 44 -48.38 5.87 -7.49
C THR A 44 -48.69 5.01 -8.72
N ASP A 45 -47.83 5.05 -9.75
CA ASP A 45 -47.96 4.30 -11.02
C ASP A 45 -46.85 3.25 -11.23
N GLU A 46 -47.06 2.31 -12.17
CA GLU A 46 -46.07 1.27 -12.43
C GLU A 46 -44.73 1.85 -12.92
N PRO A 47 -43.60 1.62 -12.22
CA PRO A 47 -42.36 2.31 -12.53
C PRO A 47 -41.80 1.92 -13.91
N SER A 48 -41.31 2.89 -14.67
CA SER A 48 -40.77 2.68 -16.02
C SER A 48 -39.61 1.66 -16.03
N LYS A 49 -39.41 0.97 -17.16
CA LYS A 49 -38.33 -0.03 -17.31
C LYS A 49 -36.93 0.55 -17.03
N TYR A 50 -36.72 1.81 -17.38
CA TYR A 50 -35.48 2.54 -17.11
C TYR A 50 -35.31 2.82 -15.61
N LEU A 51 -36.36 3.28 -14.94
CA LEU A 51 -36.37 3.55 -13.51
C LEU A 51 -36.10 2.28 -12.69
N LYS A 52 -36.80 1.18 -13.02
CA LYS A 52 -36.56 -0.14 -12.43
C LYS A 52 -35.09 -0.58 -12.60
N SER A 53 -34.49 -0.37 -13.78
CA SER A 53 -33.08 -0.72 -14.03
C SER A 53 -32.09 0.12 -13.20
N ASN A 54 -32.35 1.42 -13.06
CA ASN A 54 -31.48 2.31 -12.29
C ASN A 54 -31.54 2.03 -10.78
N ILE A 55 -32.74 1.88 -10.22
CA ILE A 55 -32.91 1.53 -8.79
C ILE A 55 -32.26 0.18 -8.50
N MET A 56 -32.36 -0.78 -9.43
CA MET A 56 -31.71 -2.10 -9.29
C MET A 56 -30.18 -2.00 -9.25
N LYS A 57 -29.57 -1.13 -10.08
CA LYS A 57 -28.13 -0.85 -10.02
C LYS A 57 -27.73 -0.17 -8.73
N CYS A 58 -28.49 0.83 -8.27
CA CYS A 58 -28.23 1.52 -7.00
C CYS A 58 -28.29 0.55 -5.81
N SER A 59 -29.27 -0.35 -5.80
CA SER A 59 -29.44 -1.38 -4.76
C SER A 59 -28.24 -2.33 -4.69
N GLN A 60 -27.73 -2.73 -5.86
CA GLN A 60 -26.55 -3.59 -5.95
C GLN A 60 -25.27 -2.88 -5.47
N LEU A 61 -25.06 -1.63 -5.89
CA LEU A 61 -23.90 -0.83 -5.49
C LEU A 61 -23.92 -0.52 -3.99
N PHE A 62 -25.09 -0.21 -3.43
CA PHE A 62 -25.28 -0.04 -2.00
C PHE A 62 -24.90 -1.32 -1.24
N GLY A 63 -25.45 -2.47 -1.64
CA GLY A 63 -25.20 -3.74 -0.96
C GLY A 63 -23.72 -4.14 -0.94
N LEU A 64 -22.99 -3.91 -2.04
CA LEU A 64 -21.55 -4.17 -2.12
C LEU A 64 -20.73 -3.27 -1.17
N LYS A 65 -21.03 -1.97 -1.17
CA LYS A 65 -20.36 -0.99 -0.29
C LYS A 65 -20.67 -1.25 1.18
N MET A 66 -21.93 -1.58 1.47
CA MET A 66 -22.41 -1.93 2.80
C MET A 66 -21.71 -3.18 3.33
N ALA A 67 -21.57 -4.25 2.52
CA ALA A 67 -20.88 -5.47 2.92
C ALA A 67 -19.42 -5.23 3.33
N ASN A 68 -18.68 -4.45 2.54
CA ASN A 68 -17.27 -4.11 2.83
C ASN A 68 -17.16 -3.30 4.13
N LYS A 69 -18.01 -2.27 4.30
CA LYS A 69 -18.02 -1.45 5.50
C LYS A 69 -18.45 -2.23 6.74
N TRP A 70 -19.44 -3.12 6.60
CA TRP A 70 -19.93 -3.99 7.66
C TRP A 70 -18.84 -4.93 8.19
N GLN A 71 -18.02 -5.48 7.29
CA GLN A 71 -16.86 -6.30 7.67
C GLN A 71 -15.80 -5.48 8.42
N LYS A 72 -15.48 -4.26 7.94
CA LYS A 72 -14.48 -3.37 8.55
C LYS A 72 -14.84 -2.92 9.97
N VAL A 73 -16.13 -2.77 10.28
CA VAL A 73 -16.59 -2.37 11.62
C VAL A 73 -16.90 -3.56 12.54
N GLY A 74 -16.51 -4.78 12.14
CA GLY A 74 -16.72 -5.99 12.93
C GLY A 74 -18.21 -6.35 13.10
N GLN A 75 -19.03 -6.07 12.09
CA GLN A 75 -20.46 -6.38 12.07
C GLN A 75 -21.27 -5.73 13.21
N SER A 76 -20.84 -4.55 13.67
CA SER A 76 -21.51 -3.79 14.71
C SER A 76 -22.21 -2.57 14.13
N ARG A 77 -23.54 -2.48 14.32
CA ARG A 77 -24.37 -1.34 13.89
C ARG A 77 -23.91 -0.03 14.53
N ASN A 78 -23.68 -0.02 15.83
CA ASN A 78 -23.26 1.17 16.56
C ASN A 78 -21.91 1.71 16.04
N ARG A 79 -20.95 0.82 15.76
CA ARG A 79 -19.66 1.20 15.17
C ARG A 79 -19.79 1.69 13.74
N LEU A 80 -20.72 1.15 12.95
CA LEU A 80 -21.02 1.65 11.61
C LEU A 80 -21.54 3.09 11.66
N LEU A 81 -22.50 3.36 12.56
CA LEU A 81 -23.11 4.68 12.71
C LEU A 81 -22.10 5.73 13.17
N GLN A 82 -21.16 5.35 14.05
CA GLN A 82 -20.11 6.27 14.55
C GLN A 82 -18.98 6.49 13.55
N ASN A 83 -18.49 5.44 12.88
CA ASN A 83 -17.28 5.52 12.08
C ASN A 83 -17.51 5.92 10.61
N GLN A 84 -18.76 5.93 10.15
CA GLN A 84 -19.09 6.13 8.73
C GLN A 84 -20.12 7.25 8.49
N VAL A 85 -20.27 8.20 9.41
CA VAL A 85 -21.25 9.31 9.35
C VAL A 85 -21.31 9.98 7.97
N TYR A 86 -20.17 10.37 7.41
CA TYR A 86 -20.11 11.01 6.09
C TYR A 86 -20.65 10.13 4.96
N TRP A 87 -20.44 8.81 5.03
CA TRP A 87 -20.98 7.89 4.03
C TRP A 87 -22.48 7.68 4.21
N LEU A 88 -22.96 7.66 5.46
CA LEU A 88 -24.37 7.46 5.80
C LEU A 88 -25.26 8.58 5.25
N ASP A 89 -24.77 9.81 5.27
CA ASP A 89 -25.50 10.97 4.78
C ASP A 89 -25.38 11.18 3.26
N LYS A 90 -24.58 10.37 2.54
CA LYS A 90 -24.57 10.41 1.08
C LYS A 90 -25.91 9.97 0.50
N ILE A 91 -26.41 10.78 -0.41
CA ILE A 91 -27.60 10.51 -1.22
C ILE A 91 -27.26 9.39 -2.21
N ILE A 92 -28.07 8.33 -2.23
CA ILE A 92 -27.97 7.24 -3.21
C ILE A 92 -28.91 7.49 -4.39
N TYR A 93 -30.06 8.10 -4.11
CA TYR A 93 -31.10 8.29 -5.11
C TYR A 93 -31.89 9.57 -4.82
N ARG A 94 -32.24 10.32 -5.87
CA ARG A 94 -33.05 11.55 -5.80
C ARG A 94 -34.06 11.53 -6.93
N ILE A 95 -35.33 11.80 -6.61
CA ILE A 95 -36.35 12.11 -7.61
C ILE A 95 -36.17 13.56 -8.02
N ASN A 96 -36.01 13.82 -9.32
CA ASN A 96 -36.21 15.16 -9.87
C ASN A 96 -37.70 15.28 -10.16
N ASN A 97 -38.42 16.08 -9.37
CA ASN A 97 -39.78 16.50 -9.72
C ASN A 97 -39.67 17.58 -10.79
N ASP A 98 -39.52 17.17 -12.04
CA ASP A 98 -40.12 17.92 -13.14
C ASP A 98 -41.48 17.27 -13.36
N SER A 99 -42.49 17.96 -12.84
CA SER A 99 -43.90 17.58 -12.81
C SER A 99 -44.46 17.36 -14.20
N GLU A 100 -45.25 16.30 -14.32
CA GLU A 100 -46.55 16.29 -14.99
C GLU A 100 -46.58 16.97 -16.38
N GLU A 101 -46.43 16.14 -17.42
CA GLU A 101 -47.16 16.40 -18.66
C GLU A 101 -48.66 16.43 -18.31
N ASN A 102 -49.18 17.62 -18.02
CA ASN A 102 -50.56 17.94 -18.31
C ASN A 102 -50.76 17.63 -19.80
N THR A 103 -51.32 16.46 -20.07
CA THR A 103 -52.04 16.18 -21.30
C THR A 103 -53.30 17.06 -21.26
N SER A 104 -53.12 18.36 -21.50
CA SER A 104 -54.19 19.16 -22.07
C SER A 104 -54.44 18.57 -23.45
N SER A 105 -55.58 17.91 -23.56
CA SER A 105 -56.25 17.64 -24.82
C SER A 105 -56.56 18.97 -25.51
N ASP A 106 -55.56 19.56 -26.16
CA ASP A 106 -55.80 20.49 -27.24
C ASP A 106 -55.47 19.73 -28.52
N GLU A 107 -56.55 19.26 -29.14
CA GLU A 107 -56.60 18.81 -30.52
C GLU A 107 -56.10 19.95 -31.44
N GLU A 108 -54.80 20.12 -31.60
CA GLU A 108 -54.29 20.74 -32.83
C GLU A 108 -54.35 19.69 -33.93
N GLN A 109 -55.47 19.75 -34.67
CA GLN A 109 -55.63 19.12 -35.96
C GLN A 109 -54.50 19.56 -36.89
N GLU A 110 -53.44 18.75 -37.02
CA GLU A 110 -52.60 18.82 -38.21
C GLU A 110 -53.46 18.42 -39.43
N PRO A 111 -53.44 19.20 -40.51
CA PRO A 111 -54.27 18.94 -41.69
C PRO A 111 -53.87 17.59 -42.30
N PRO A 112 -54.82 16.82 -42.87
CA PRO A 112 -54.54 15.48 -43.36
C PRO A 112 -53.76 15.56 -44.67
N CYS A 113 -52.45 15.73 -44.60
CA CYS A 113 -51.59 15.58 -45.76
C CYS A 113 -51.16 14.11 -45.85
N ARG A 114 -51.87 13.36 -46.70
CA ARG A 114 -51.55 11.99 -47.09
C ARG A 114 -50.12 11.92 -47.66
N SER A 115 -49.11 11.69 -46.82
CA SER A 115 -47.78 11.34 -47.31
C SER A 115 -47.61 9.82 -47.31
N VAL A 116 -47.56 9.23 -48.50
CA VAL A 116 -47.20 7.83 -48.72
C VAL A 116 -45.78 7.61 -48.19
N GLY A 117 -45.63 6.81 -47.13
CA GLY A 117 -44.32 6.47 -46.56
C GLY A 117 -44.41 5.70 -45.26
N ARG A 118 -43.33 4.97 -44.93
CA ARG A 118 -43.20 4.22 -43.68
C ARG A 118 -43.34 5.17 -42.48
N PRO A 119 -44.16 4.83 -41.46
CA PRO A 119 -44.34 5.66 -40.26
C PRO A 119 -43.00 6.04 -39.64
N ARG A 120 -42.84 7.30 -39.26
CA ARG A 120 -41.60 7.79 -38.63
C ARG A 120 -41.49 7.20 -37.23
N VAL A 121 -40.41 6.47 -36.98
CA VAL A 121 -40.02 6.03 -35.63
C VAL A 121 -39.73 7.27 -34.77
N PRO A 122 -40.14 7.31 -33.48
CA PRO A 122 -39.79 8.37 -32.54
C PRO A 122 -38.31 8.70 -32.55
N PHE A 123 -37.94 9.96 -32.28
CA PHE A 123 -36.55 10.39 -32.39
C PHE A 123 -35.63 9.57 -31.48
N GLU A 124 -36.04 9.28 -30.25
CA GLU A 124 -35.26 8.52 -29.26
C GLU A 124 -34.92 7.10 -29.70
N GLU A 125 -35.85 6.44 -30.39
CA GLU A 125 -35.72 5.06 -30.85
C GLU A 125 -35.04 4.95 -32.22
N ALA A 126 -34.82 6.09 -32.89
CA ALA A 126 -34.18 6.12 -34.21
C ALA A 126 -32.67 5.83 -34.12
N SER A 127 -32.13 5.18 -35.17
CA SER A 127 -30.69 4.94 -35.31
C SER A 127 -29.87 6.25 -35.30
N LYS A 128 -28.60 6.20 -34.89
CA LYS A 128 -27.70 7.38 -34.92
C LYS A 128 -27.65 8.06 -36.29
N LYS A 129 -27.66 7.29 -37.39
CA LYS A 129 -27.67 7.82 -38.75
C LYS A 129 -28.95 8.60 -39.06
N THR A 130 -30.09 8.06 -38.64
CA THR A 130 -31.41 8.71 -38.80
C THR A 130 -31.52 9.96 -37.93
N LYS A 131 -31.06 9.91 -36.67
CA LYS A 131 -31.00 11.07 -35.77
C LYS A 131 -30.18 12.20 -36.39
N ARG A 132 -28.96 11.91 -36.86
CA ARG A 132 -28.08 12.89 -37.53
C ARG A 132 -28.73 13.52 -38.76
N ARG A 133 -29.40 12.74 -39.60
CA ARG A 133 -30.11 13.27 -40.77
C ARG A 133 -31.26 14.20 -40.37
N ARG A 134 -32.00 13.87 -39.30
CA ARG A 134 -33.14 14.67 -38.84
C ARG A 134 -32.73 15.99 -38.18
N VAL A 135 -31.55 16.04 -37.55
CA VAL A 135 -31.01 17.28 -36.95
C VAL A 135 -30.09 18.06 -37.90
N ALA A 136 -29.87 17.56 -39.12
CA ALA A 136 -28.94 18.17 -40.07
C ALA A 136 -29.34 19.61 -40.41
N GLU A 137 -30.62 19.86 -40.68
CA GLU A 137 -31.17 21.19 -40.96
C GLU A 137 -30.95 22.14 -39.76
N LEU A 138 -31.22 21.67 -38.53
CA LEU A 138 -30.96 22.44 -37.30
C LEU A 138 -29.48 22.83 -37.14
N THR A 139 -28.55 21.94 -37.51
CA THR A 139 -27.11 22.19 -37.44
C THR A 139 -26.56 23.00 -38.62
N THR A 140 -27.34 23.16 -39.70
CA THR A 140 -26.95 23.94 -40.88
C THR A 140 -27.42 25.39 -40.74
N ASP A 141 -28.60 25.59 -40.16
CA ASP A 141 -29.25 26.90 -40.05
C ASP A 141 -28.88 27.69 -38.78
N ARG A 142 -28.33 27.02 -37.76
CA ARG A 142 -28.02 27.61 -36.44
C ARG A 142 -26.59 27.32 -36.01
N SER A 143 -25.98 28.29 -35.33
CA SER A 143 -24.64 28.14 -34.80
C SER A 143 -24.59 27.17 -33.60
N ALA A 144 -23.43 26.57 -33.36
CA ALA A 144 -23.23 25.65 -32.23
C ALA A 144 -23.57 26.32 -30.87
N ASN A 145 -23.29 27.62 -30.73
CA ASN A 145 -23.58 28.38 -29.51
C ASN A 145 -25.08 28.60 -29.31
N GLU A 146 -25.83 28.91 -30.37
CA GLU A 146 -27.29 29.05 -30.30
C GLU A 146 -27.97 27.72 -29.97
N LEU A 147 -27.50 26.62 -30.54
CA LEU A 147 -28.03 25.29 -30.22
C LEU A 147 -27.72 24.89 -28.78
N GLN A 148 -26.50 25.16 -28.29
CA GLN A 148 -26.12 24.89 -26.90
C GLN A 148 -26.93 25.75 -25.92
N PHE A 149 -27.15 27.02 -26.25
CA PHE A 149 -27.96 27.93 -25.45
C PHE A 149 -29.43 27.52 -25.45
N ALA A 150 -29.98 27.11 -26.60
CA ALA A 150 -31.34 26.59 -26.70
C ALA A 150 -31.52 25.33 -25.83
N VAL A 151 -30.53 24.43 -25.81
CA VAL A 151 -30.53 23.29 -24.89
C VAL A 151 -30.60 23.76 -23.44
N ASN A 152 -29.80 24.74 -23.03
CA ASN A 152 -29.82 25.25 -21.65
C ASN A 152 -31.16 25.90 -21.28
N VAL A 153 -31.76 26.65 -22.20
CA VAL A 153 -33.08 27.28 -22.01
C VAL A 153 -34.18 26.23 -21.83
N VAL A 154 -34.17 25.19 -22.67
CA VAL A 154 -35.14 24.08 -22.59
C VAL A 154 -34.90 23.22 -21.33
N SER A 155 -33.66 23.10 -20.89
CA SER A 155 -33.28 22.33 -19.69
C SER A 155 -33.53 23.06 -18.36
N GLY A 156 -34.04 24.30 -18.40
CA GLY A 156 -34.28 25.12 -17.19
C GLY A 156 -33.00 25.55 -16.44
N SER A 157 -31.82 25.33 -17.02
CA SER A 157 -30.54 25.61 -16.38
C SER A 157 -30.02 26.99 -16.76
N ASN A 158 -30.25 27.99 -15.92
CA ASN A 158 -29.58 29.30 -15.96
C ASN A 158 -28.08 29.25 -15.60
N HIS A 159 -27.49 28.05 -15.52
CA HIS A 159 -26.06 27.87 -15.31
C HIS A 159 -25.43 27.31 -16.58
N SER A 160 -24.48 28.05 -17.12
CA SER A 160 -23.63 27.74 -18.27
C SER A 160 -22.73 26.49 -18.11
N GLU A 161 -23.05 25.57 -17.19
CA GLU A 161 -22.21 24.41 -16.84
C GLU A 161 -23.03 23.19 -16.45
N VAL A 162 -23.86 22.66 -17.34
CA VAL A 162 -24.31 21.26 -17.20
C VAL A 162 -24.20 20.55 -18.54
N SER A 163 -22.96 20.37 -19.00
CA SER A 163 -22.64 19.10 -19.68
C SER A 163 -22.95 17.98 -18.68
N PRO A 164 -23.50 16.82 -19.08
CA PRO A 164 -23.58 15.69 -18.19
C PRO A 164 -22.14 15.37 -17.76
N GLN A 165 -21.79 15.72 -16.52
CA GLN A 165 -20.53 15.31 -15.91
C GLN A 165 -20.63 13.80 -15.75
N ILE A 166 -20.29 13.08 -16.83
CA ILE A 166 -19.76 11.74 -16.73
C ILE A 166 -18.60 11.92 -15.75
N PHE A 167 -18.69 11.32 -14.55
CA PHE A 167 -17.55 11.21 -13.65
C PHE A 167 -16.49 10.38 -14.39
N SER A 168 -15.71 11.02 -15.25
CA SER A 168 -14.59 10.42 -15.97
C SER A 168 -13.36 10.68 -15.15
N PHE A 169 -12.81 9.63 -14.53
CA PHE A 169 -11.49 9.68 -13.92
C PHE A 169 -10.47 10.17 -14.97
N SER A 170 -9.52 10.99 -14.55
CA SER A 170 -8.31 11.22 -15.36
C SER A 170 -7.57 9.88 -15.54
N THR A 171 -6.74 9.79 -16.58
CA THR A 171 -5.98 8.56 -16.83
C THR A 171 -5.01 8.24 -15.70
N ALA A 172 -4.49 9.26 -15.01
CA ALA A 172 -3.62 9.10 -13.83
C ALA A 172 -4.41 8.57 -12.61
N GLU A 173 -5.57 9.16 -12.29
CA GLU A 173 -6.41 8.68 -11.19
C GLU A 173 -6.91 7.26 -11.43
N ALA A 174 -7.30 6.96 -12.67
CA ALA A 174 -7.72 5.62 -13.06
C ALA A 174 -6.58 4.60 -12.97
N LEU A 175 -5.36 4.97 -13.36
CA LEU A 175 -4.18 4.11 -13.22
C LEU A 175 -3.86 3.87 -11.74
N ALA A 176 -3.89 4.90 -10.91
CA ALA A 176 -3.68 4.78 -9.46
C ALA A 176 -4.73 3.85 -8.83
N LEU A 177 -6.01 4.05 -9.14
CA LEU A 177 -7.09 3.19 -8.67
C LEU A 177 -6.93 1.73 -9.11
N MET A 178 -6.46 1.52 -10.35
CA MET A 178 -6.23 0.18 -10.89
C MET A 178 -5.13 -0.56 -10.13
N VAL A 179 -4.03 0.14 -9.81
CA VAL A 179 -2.90 -0.42 -9.05
C VAL A 179 -3.27 -0.66 -7.59
N ASP A 180 -3.91 0.32 -6.92
CA ASP A 180 -4.24 0.22 -5.49
C ASP A 180 -5.32 -0.82 -5.18
N LEU A 181 -6.27 -1.02 -6.10
CA LEU A 181 -7.33 -2.02 -5.95
C LEU A 181 -6.97 -3.39 -6.53
N ASP A 182 -5.81 -3.51 -7.18
CA ASP A 182 -5.38 -4.73 -7.88
C ASP A 182 -6.47 -5.25 -8.84
N ILE A 183 -7.04 -4.34 -9.65
CA ILE A 183 -8.10 -4.66 -10.61
C ILE A 183 -7.57 -4.66 -12.03
N SER A 184 -8.12 -5.54 -12.86
CA SER A 184 -7.93 -5.50 -14.31
C SER A 184 -8.88 -4.50 -14.98
N ALA A 185 -8.60 -4.13 -16.23
CA ALA A 185 -9.34 -3.09 -16.96
C ALA A 185 -10.87 -3.28 -16.91
N GLN A 186 -11.59 -2.22 -16.53
CA GLN A 186 -13.07 -2.20 -16.45
C GLN A 186 -13.65 -1.13 -17.37
N ASN A 187 -14.88 -1.34 -17.86
CA ASN A 187 -15.59 -0.45 -18.79
C ASN A 187 -15.88 0.96 -18.24
N CYS A 188 -15.71 1.19 -16.93
CA CYS A 188 -15.93 2.48 -16.28
C CYS A 188 -14.65 3.33 -16.14
N LEU A 189 -13.51 2.81 -16.60
CA LEU A 189 -12.22 3.51 -16.62
C LEU A 189 -11.88 3.97 -18.04
N PRO A 190 -10.95 4.94 -18.19
CA PRO A 190 -10.33 5.25 -19.48
C PRO A 190 -9.86 3.99 -20.19
N SER A 191 -9.76 4.06 -21.51
CA SER A 191 -9.36 2.90 -22.29
C SER A 191 -8.01 2.37 -21.83
N TYR A 192 -7.81 1.05 -21.86
CA TYR A 192 -6.53 0.46 -21.45
C TYR A 192 -5.33 1.04 -22.21
N LYS A 193 -5.53 1.44 -23.48
CA LYS A 193 -4.51 2.11 -24.30
C LYS A 193 -4.10 3.47 -23.73
N GLU A 194 -5.04 4.24 -23.19
CA GLU A 194 -4.74 5.52 -22.53
C GLU A 194 -4.04 5.30 -21.19
N LEU A 195 -4.48 4.33 -20.40
CA LEU A 195 -3.81 3.95 -19.16
C LEU A 195 -2.37 3.47 -19.41
N GLN A 196 -2.15 2.70 -20.47
CA GLN A 196 -0.82 2.23 -20.86
C GLN A 196 0.10 3.39 -21.25
N LYS A 197 -0.40 4.42 -21.94
CA LYS A 197 0.38 5.63 -22.24
C LYS A 197 0.80 6.34 -20.96
N THR A 198 -0.12 6.53 -20.03
CA THR A 198 0.18 7.15 -18.73
C THR A 198 1.17 6.31 -17.92
N LYS A 199 1.00 4.98 -17.91
CA LYS A 199 1.93 4.05 -17.25
C LYS A 199 3.34 4.12 -17.85
N ASN A 200 3.46 4.14 -19.17
CA ASN A 200 4.76 4.21 -19.83
C ASN A 200 5.46 5.57 -19.63
N ALA A 201 4.72 6.64 -19.37
CA ALA A 201 5.30 7.95 -19.10
C ALA A 201 5.98 8.05 -17.72
N ILE A 202 5.52 7.26 -16.74
CA ILE A 202 6.05 7.26 -15.36
C ILE A 202 7.11 6.18 -15.12
N LEU A 203 7.22 5.19 -16.01
CA LEU A 203 8.21 4.12 -15.90
C LEU A 203 9.54 4.53 -16.59
N PRO A 204 10.67 3.94 -16.17
CA PRO A 204 11.87 3.94 -16.99
C PRO A 204 11.59 3.40 -18.39
N SER A 205 12.25 3.95 -19.39
CA SER A 205 12.09 3.59 -20.80
C SER A 205 12.90 2.35 -21.19
N GLN A 206 14.05 2.12 -20.53
CA GLN A 206 14.93 1.00 -20.84
C GLN A 206 14.83 -0.11 -19.79
N PHE A 207 14.47 -1.31 -20.27
CA PHE A 207 14.47 -2.54 -19.48
C PHE A 207 15.42 -3.54 -20.12
N ILE A 208 16.33 -4.10 -19.32
CA ILE A 208 17.16 -5.23 -19.71
C ILE A 208 16.47 -6.48 -19.17
N ILE A 209 15.85 -7.26 -20.07
CA ILE A 209 15.06 -8.44 -19.72
C ILE A 209 15.71 -9.68 -20.33
N THR A 210 15.91 -10.69 -19.51
CA THR A 210 16.32 -12.03 -19.91
C THR A 210 15.32 -13.05 -19.38
N GLU A 211 15.50 -14.33 -19.69
CA GLU A 211 14.66 -15.40 -19.14
C GLU A 211 14.74 -15.50 -17.62
N ILE A 212 15.85 -15.05 -17.00
CA ILE A 212 16.10 -15.21 -15.57
C ILE A 212 16.21 -13.91 -14.79
N SER A 213 16.10 -12.77 -15.43
CA SER A 213 16.27 -11.49 -14.75
C SER A 213 15.58 -10.35 -15.49
N ALA A 214 15.16 -9.34 -14.74
CA ALA A 214 14.88 -8.03 -15.30
C ALA A 214 15.59 -6.95 -14.49
N GLU A 215 16.04 -5.92 -15.19
CA GLU A 215 16.78 -4.80 -14.63
C GLU A 215 16.39 -3.50 -15.32
N VAL A 216 16.37 -2.41 -14.54
CA VAL A 216 16.23 -1.04 -15.05
C VAL A 216 17.54 -0.28 -14.87
N ASP A 217 17.76 0.70 -15.76
CA ASP A 217 18.87 1.63 -15.59
C ASP A 217 18.73 2.44 -14.29
N LEU A 218 19.81 2.52 -13.50
CA LEU A 218 19.77 3.15 -12.18
C LEU A 218 19.62 4.67 -12.29
N GLN A 219 20.29 5.30 -13.25
CA GLN A 219 20.22 6.75 -13.47
C GLN A 219 18.80 7.15 -13.87
N GLU A 220 18.20 6.44 -14.82
CA GLU A 220 16.82 6.68 -15.27
C GLU A 220 15.80 6.46 -14.15
N LEU A 221 15.97 5.40 -13.35
CA LEU A 221 15.09 5.12 -12.21
C LEU A 221 15.14 6.24 -11.17
N LEU A 222 16.34 6.74 -10.84
CA LEU A 222 16.54 7.85 -9.92
C LEU A 222 15.96 9.15 -10.46
N GLN A 223 16.17 9.43 -11.75
CA GLN A 223 15.58 10.58 -12.42
C GLN A 223 14.05 10.55 -12.34
N LYS A 224 13.40 9.45 -12.75
CA LYS A 224 11.93 9.31 -12.68
C LYS A 224 11.40 9.43 -11.26
N THR A 225 12.15 8.91 -10.30
CA THR A 225 11.80 9.02 -8.88
C THR A 225 11.88 10.46 -8.39
N ALA A 226 12.95 11.18 -8.74
CA ALA A 226 13.13 12.58 -8.38
C ALA A 226 12.08 13.48 -9.05
N GLU A 227 11.84 13.32 -10.36
CA GLU A 227 10.77 14.00 -11.11
C GLU A 227 9.43 13.85 -10.39
N SER A 228 9.07 12.61 -10.02
CA SER A 228 7.81 12.33 -9.33
C SER A 228 7.72 13.00 -7.95
N ILE A 229 8.81 13.02 -7.17
CA ILE A 229 8.82 13.64 -5.84
C ILE A 229 8.67 15.16 -5.98
N LEU A 230 9.41 15.78 -6.91
CA LEU A 230 9.34 17.22 -7.17
C LEU A 230 7.92 17.65 -7.59
N GLU A 231 7.28 16.89 -8.47
CA GLU A 231 5.90 17.18 -8.91
C GLU A 231 4.88 17.11 -7.75
N ILE A 232 5.11 16.24 -6.75
CA ILE A 232 4.19 16.07 -5.61
C ILE A 232 4.40 17.13 -4.54
N THR A 233 5.64 17.60 -4.35
CA THR A 233 6.01 18.33 -3.12
C THR A 233 5.91 19.84 -3.20
N ASN A 234 5.84 20.43 -4.40
CA ASN A 234 5.70 21.87 -4.66
C ASN A 234 6.27 22.77 -3.53
N PHE A 235 7.59 22.71 -3.33
CA PHE A 235 8.27 23.43 -2.26
C PHE A 235 8.73 24.83 -2.73
N GLU A 236 8.95 25.74 -1.78
CA GLU A 236 9.21 27.16 -2.04
C GLU A 236 10.58 27.42 -2.67
N GLU A 237 11.56 26.59 -2.32
CA GLU A 237 12.92 26.65 -2.84
C GLU A 237 12.94 26.33 -4.34
N ARG A 238 13.40 27.30 -5.12
CA ARG A 238 13.47 27.23 -6.57
C ARG A 238 14.92 27.30 -7.01
N ASP A 239 15.20 26.66 -8.13
CA ASP A 239 16.47 26.82 -8.84
C ASP A 239 17.71 26.47 -8.00
N CYS A 240 17.61 25.40 -7.19
CA CYS A 240 18.63 25.01 -6.21
C CYS A 240 19.26 23.64 -6.50
N ARG A 241 20.38 23.37 -5.81
CA ARG A 241 21.05 22.07 -5.80
C ARG A 241 20.49 21.19 -4.69
N ILE A 242 20.00 20.02 -5.05
CA ILE A 242 19.33 19.10 -4.14
C ILE A 242 20.15 17.82 -4.00
N LYS A 243 20.35 17.36 -2.76
CA LYS A 243 20.82 16.01 -2.46
C LYS A 243 19.63 15.11 -2.18
N VAL A 244 19.46 14.07 -2.98
CA VAL A 244 18.52 12.97 -2.72
C VAL A 244 19.24 11.89 -1.93
N ILE A 245 18.76 11.62 -0.72
CA ILE A 245 19.25 10.52 0.09
C ILE A 245 18.35 9.30 -0.13
N CYS A 246 18.94 8.20 -0.58
CA CYS A 246 18.31 6.90 -0.74
C CYS A 246 18.97 5.86 0.15
N LYS A 247 18.19 4.86 0.56
CA LYS A 247 18.75 3.57 1.01
C LYS A 247 18.53 2.52 -0.06
N TRP A 248 19.39 1.53 -0.12
CA TRP A 248 19.24 0.39 -1.01
C TRP A 248 19.77 -0.87 -0.36
N GLY A 249 19.49 -1.99 -1.02
CA GLY A 249 20.02 -3.29 -0.68
C GLY A 249 19.30 -4.37 -1.46
N PHE A 250 19.43 -5.59 -0.99
CA PHE A 250 18.93 -6.77 -1.68
C PHE A 250 18.64 -7.89 -0.71
N ASP A 251 17.77 -8.80 -1.13
CA ASP A 251 17.32 -9.94 -0.34
C ASP A 251 17.06 -11.16 -1.23
N GLY A 252 17.28 -12.33 -0.65
CA GLY A 252 17.03 -13.63 -1.25
C GLY A 252 15.78 -14.29 -0.66
N SER A 253 14.88 -14.73 -1.54
CA SER A 253 13.68 -15.48 -1.18
C SER A 253 13.65 -16.84 -1.86
N SER A 254 13.03 -17.81 -1.21
CA SER A 254 12.94 -19.21 -1.66
C SER A 254 11.52 -19.74 -1.53
N GLY A 255 11.24 -20.90 -2.14
CA GLY A 255 9.92 -21.51 -2.09
C GLY A 255 8.91 -20.85 -3.05
N HIS A 256 9.39 -20.21 -4.12
CA HIS A 256 8.55 -19.69 -5.17
C HIS A 256 7.97 -20.83 -6.03
N SER A 257 6.83 -20.59 -6.66
CA SER A 257 6.22 -21.55 -7.59
C SER A 257 7.09 -21.69 -8.84
N GLN A 258 7.40 -22.93 -9.22
CA GLN A 258 8.13 -23.21 -10.44
C GLN A 258 7.17 -23.31 -11.63
N TYR A 259 7.43 -22.54 -12.67
CA TYR A 259 6.61 -22.54 -13.87
C TYR A 259 7.10 -23.60 -14.87
N LYS A 260 6.17 -24.10 -15.70
CA LYS A 260 6.48 -25.03 -16.81
C LYS A 260 7.05 -24.24 -18.00
N GLN A 261 8.16 -23.55 -17.78
CA GLN A 261 8.87 -22.77 -18.80
C GLN A 261 10.18 -23.46 -19.20
N LYS A 262 10.60 -23.21 -20.44
CA LYS A 262 11.89 -23.70 -20.94
C LYS A 262 12.93 -22.61 -20.74
N PHE A 263 14.02 -22.95 -20.06
CA PHE A 263 15.20 -22.10 -19.97
C PHE A 263 16.24 -22.48 -21.03
N SER A 264 17.03 -21.49 -21.46
CA SER A 264 18.18 -21.68 -22.35
C SER A 264 19.31 -22.48 -21.68
N ASP A 265 19.50 -22.29 -20.37
CA ASP A 265 20.42 -23.07 -19.53
C ASP A 265 19.60 -23.93 -18.56
N LEU A 266 19.94 -25.22 -18.48
CA LEU A 266 19.22 -26.23 -17.69
C LEU A 266 19.45 -26.10 -16.17
N GLU A 267 20.48 -25.38 -15.75
CA GLU A 267 20.75 -25.08 -14.33
C GLU A 267 19.85 -23.95 -13.80
N ASN A 268 19.18 -23.21 -14.67
CA ASN A 268 18.30 -22.11 -14.27
C ASN A 268 17.00 -22.63 -13.64
N THR A 269 16.55 -21.93 -12.60
CA THR A 269 15.31 -22.24 -11.90
C THR A 269 14.67 -20.97 -11.35
N ASP A 270 13.34 -20.90 -11.39
CA ASP A 270 12.49 -19.85 -10.81
C ASP A 270 12.05 -20.15 -9.37
N GLU A 271 12.62 -21.18 -8.72
CA GLU A 271 12.39 -21.52 -7.31
C GLU A 271 12.86 -20.43 -6.34
N PHE A 272 13.92 -19.71 -6.72
CA PHE A 272 14.59 -18.72 -5.90
C PHE A 272 14.49 -17.35 -6.56
N LEU A 273 14.24 -16.32 -5.76
CA LEU A 273 14.20 -14.94 -6.21
C LEU A 273 15.25 -14.15 -5.43
N PHE A 274 16.15 -13.49 -6.14
CA PHE A 274 17.07 -12.51 -5.58
C PHE A 274 16.67 -11.14 -6.08
N PHE A 275 16.42 -10.20 -5.17
CA PHE A 275 15.77 -8.93 -5.49
C PHE A 275 16.60 -7.75 -4.98
N VAL A 276 16.85 -6.76 -5.84
CA VAL A 276 17.61 -5.54 -5.54
C VAL A 276 16.67 -4.36 -5.67
N ALA A 277 16.65 -3.50 -4.64
CA ALA A 277 15.77 -2.34 -4.62
C ALA A 277 16.37 -1.16 -3.85
N MET A 278 15.80 0.01 -4.11
CA MET A 278 16.12 1.25 -3.41
C MET A 278 14.86 1.95 -2.89
N THR A 279 15.03 2.87 -1.96
CA THR A 279 13.94 3.66 -1.38
C THR A 279 14.44 5.08 -1.13
N PRO A 280 13.78 6.10 -1.71
CA PRO A 280 14.10 7.49 -1.42
C PRO A 280 13.68 7.82 0.03
N LEU A 281 14.56 8.49 0.76
CA LEU A 281 14.37 8.86 2.15
C LEU A 281 14.09 10.34 2.32
N ARG A 282 14.94 11.21 1.75
CA ARG A 282 14.86 12.67 1.92
C ARG A 282 15.42 13.41 0.72
N LEU A 283 14.90 14.60 0.46
CA LEU A 283 15.54 15.62 -0.39
C LEU A 283 16.05 16.73 0.53
N ILE A 284 17.29 17.15 0.31
CA ILE A 284 17.96 18.17 1.11
C ILE A 284 18.51 19.24 0.17
N ASP A 285 18.24 20.50 0.46
CA ASP A 285 18.92 21.62 -0.18
C ASP A 285 20.39 21.63 0.25
N MET A 286 21.30 21.57 -0.71
CA MET A 286 22.74 21.49 -0.44
C MET A 286 23.34 22.79 0.09
N GLU A 287 22.71 23.94 -0.16
CA GLU A 287 23.20 25.25 0.30
C GLU A 287 22.75 25.50 1.74
N THR A 288 21.46 25.27 2.02
CA THR A 288 20.87 25.58 3.34
C THR A 288 20.87 24.39 4.30
N ASN A 289 21.14 23.17 3.81
CA ASN A 289 20.93 21.90 4.52
C ASN A 289 19.47 21.69 5.00
N LYS A 290 18.51 22.42 4.45
CA LYS A 290 17.09 22.26 4.77
C LYS A 290 16.54 20.99 4.13
N VAL A 291 15.76 20.22 4.89
CA VAL A 291 15.03 19.07 4.37
C VAL A 291 13.80 19.57 3.60
N LEU A 292 13.82 19.42 2.27
CA LEU A 292 12.73 19.83 1.37
C LEU A 292 11.61 18.79 1.34
N TRP A 293 11.98 17.51 1.37
CA TRP A 293 11.03 16.40 1.44
C TRP A 293 11.56 15.29 2.34
N LYS A 294 10.65 14.62 3.03
CA LYS A 294 10.92 13.45 3.85
C LYS A 294 9.88 12.38 3.55
N ASN A 295 10.35 11.15 3.36
CA ASN A 295 9.48 9.99 3.29
C ASN A 295 8.90 9.70 4.69
N GLU A 296 7.59 9.87 4.84
CA GLU A 296 6.85 9.60 6.09
C GLU A 296 6.74 8.09 6.40
N SER A 297 6.96 7.22 5.43
CA SER A 297 6.86 5.77 5.58
C SER A 297 8.02 5.04 4.89
N PRO A 298 9.27 5.25 5.34
CA PRO A 298 10.47 4.74 4.66
C PRO A 298 10.63 3.22 4.73
N SER A 299 9.80 2.53 5.52
CA SER A 299 9.75 1.06 5.61
C SER A 299 8.55 0.46 4.90
N SER A 300 7.73 1.29 4.22
CA SER A 300 6.60 0.82 3.41
C SER A 300 7.07 0.28 2.06
N THR A 301 6.45 -0.79 1.60
CA THR A 301 6.67 -1.35 0.27
C THR A 301 6.28 -0.39 -0.86
N LEU A 302 5.39 0.59 -0.59
CA LEU A 302 4.92 1.57 -1.58
C LEU A 302 6.05 2.49 -2.11
N TYR A 303 7.07 2.74 -1.30
CA TYR A 303 8.23 3.55 -1.67
C TYR A 303 9.43 2.71 -2.13
N CYS A 304 9.33 1.39 -2.05
CA CYS A 304 10.39 0.49 -2.48
C CYS A 304 10.39 0.41 -4.02
N ARG A 305 11.46 0.87 -4.64
CA ARG A 305 11.64 0.91 -6.10
C ARG A 305 12.55 -0.25 -6.52
N PRO A 306 12.04 -1.23 -7.30
CA PRO A 306 12.85 -2.31 -7.84
C PRO A 306 13.93 -1.76 -8.78
N ILE A 307 15.17 -2.22 -8.60
CA ILE A 307 16.27 -1.99 -9.55
C ILE A 307 16.44 -3.22 -10.44
N LYS A 308 16.47 -4.40 -9.81
CA LYS A 308 16.76 -5.66 -10.48
C LYS A 308 16.13 -6.83 -9.74
N PHE A 309 15.74 -7.86 -10.46
CA PHE A 309 15.51 -9.17 -9.86
C PHE A 309 16.16 -10.27 -10.70
N LEU A 310 16.51 -11.37 -10.05
CA LEU A 310 17.07 -12.56 -10.69
C LEU A 310 16.46 -13.83 -10.10
N PHE A 311 16.23 -14.82 -10.95
CA PHE A 311 15.87 -16.16 -10.54
C PHE A 311 17.11 -16.97 -10.20
N LYS A 312 17.69 -16.69 -9.03
CA LYS A 312 18.89 -17.37 -8.50
C LYS A 312 18.84 -17.47 -6.99
N LYS A 313 19.38 -18.56 -6.46
CA LYS A 313 19.56 -18.74 -5.03
C LYS A 313 20.65 -17.79 -4.51
N GLU A 314 20.34 -17.09 -3.44
CA GLU A 314 21.32 -16.27 -2.74
C GLU A 314 22.54 -17.09 -2.33
N ASN A 315 23.72 -16.57 -2.64
CA ASN A 315 25.01 -17.13 -2.24
C ASN A 315 26.06 -16.00 -2.12
N ALA A 316 27.22 -16.34 -1.54
CA ALA A 316 28.25 -15.34 -1.24
C ALA A 316 28.80 -14.61 -2.48
N ASP A 317 28.98 -15.31 -3.59
CA ASP A 317 29.50 -14.73 -4.84
C ASP A 317 28.47 -13.79 -5.47
N LEU A 318 27.20 -14.21 -5.52
CA LEU A 318 26.10 -13.39 -6.02
C LEU A 318 25.97 -12.09 -5.20
N VAL A 319 26.04 -12.19 -3.87
CA VAL A 319 25.99 -11.05 -2.95
C VAL A 319 27.15 -10.07 -3.20
N ARG A 320 28.39 -10.55 -3.27
CA ARG A 320 29.58 -9.71 -3.51
C ARG A 320 29.58 -9.08 -4.90
N ASN A 321 29.20 -9.84 -5.92
CA ASN A 321 29.15 -9.35 -7.29
C ASN A 321 28.04 -8.30 -7.46
N THR A 322 26.88 -8.50 -6.83
CA THR A 322 25.79 -7.51 -6.84
C THR A 322 26.20 -6.23 -6.14
N GLU A 323 26.85 -6.31 -4.96
CA GLU A 323 27.35 -5.11 -4.27
C GLU A 323 28.29 -4.31 -5.18
N LYS A 324 29.29 -4.97 -5.77
CA LYS A 324 30.25 -4.34 -6.69
C LYS A 324 29.58 -3.74 -7.91
N GLU A 325 28.65 -4.46 -8.52
CA GLU A 325 27.89 -4.01 -9.70
C GLU A 325 27.12 -2.72 -9.39
N ILE A 326 26.36 -2.68 -8.30
CA ILE A 326 25.56 -1.51 -7.93
C ILE A 326 26.43 -0.35 -7.45
N ILE A 327 27.49 -0.60 -6.67
CA ILE A 327 28.45 0.46 -6.29
C ILE A 327 29.08 1.09 -7.52
N THR A 328 29.50 0.29 -8.50
CA THR A 328 30.06 0.80 -9.75
C THR A 328 29.04 1.67 -10.49
N LYS A 329 27.76 1.31 -10.49
CA LYS A 329 26.70 2.15 -11.07
C LYS A 329 26.51 3.45 -10.28
N ILE A 330 26.55 3.40 -8.95
CA ILE A 330 26.43 4.56 -8.07
C ILE A 330 27.60 5.55 -8.31
N GLU A 331 28.83 5.04 -8.41
CA GLU A 331 30.03 5.86 -8.65
C GLU A 331 30.03 6.54 -10.02
N ASN A 332 29.34 5.95 -11.01
CA ASN A 332 29.19 6.50 -12.35
C ASN A 332 27.92 7.36 -12.53
N LEU A 333 27.14 7.60 -11.47
CA LEU A 333 25.97 8.49 -11.55
C LEU A 333 26.43 9.92 -11.86
N ILE A 334 25.70 10.56 -12.76
CA ILE A 334 25.85 11.98 -13.07
C ILE A 334 24.75 12.80 -12.39
N PRO A 335 25.00 14.08 -12.05
CA PRO A 335 23.96 14.95 -11.55
C PRO A 335 22.75 14.99 -12.50
N ILE A 336 21.54 14.87 -11.95
CA ILE A 336 20.30 14.87 -12.73
C ILE A 336 19.82 16.31 -12.84
N GLU A 337 19.62 16.78 -14.07
CA GLU A 337 19.03 18.09 -14.33
C GLU A 337 17.53 17.94 -14.63
N ILE A 338 16.68 18.58 -13.83
CA ILE A 338 15.22 18.55 -14.00
C ILE A 338 14.70 19.96 -14.17
N LYS A 339 13.94 20.18 -15.25
CA LYS A 339 13.14 21.39 -15.46
C LYS A 339 11.68 21.10 -15.21
N THR A 340 11.06 21.83 -14.29
CA THR A 340 9.62 21.69 -14.01
C THR A 340 8.79 22.37 -15.09
N LYS A 341 7.50 22.04 -15.13
CA LYS A 341 6.51 22.68 -16.03
C LYS A 341 6.40 24.19 -15.82
N GLU A 342 6.75 24.67 -14.62
CA GLU A 342 6.75 26.07 -14.22
C GLU A 342 8.05 26.81 -14.60
N GLY A 343 9.04 26.09 -15.15
CA GLY A 343 10.29 26.67 -15.63
C GLY A 343 11.44 26.67 -14.61
N HIS A 344 11.24 26.10 -13.41
CA HIS A 344 12.30 25.96 -12.40
C HIS A 344 13.26 24.83 -12.75
N SER A 345 14.55 25.03 -12.47
CA SER A 345 15.63 24.13 -12.84
C SER A 345 16.37 23.61 -11.61
N TYR A 346 16.33 22.31 -11.37
CA TYR A 346 17.00 21.68 -10.24
C TYR A 346 18.17 20.83 -10.71
N ILE A 347 19.28 20.88 -9.97
CA ILE A 347 20.42 19.97 -10.14
C ILE A 347 20.42 19.02 -8.96
N ILE A 348 20.32 17.72 -9.23
CA ILE A 348 20.13 16.70 -8.21
C ILE A 348 21.33 15.78 -8.14
N GLU A 349 21.91 15.68 -6.95
CA GLU A 349 22.92 14.69 -6.60
C GLU A 349 22.30 13.59 -5.75
N VAL A 350 22.73 12.35 -5.96
CA VAL A 350 22.16 11.19 -5.26
C VAL A 350 23.19 10.57 -4.33
N ASP A 351 22.76 10.30 -3.10
CA ASP A 351 23.53 9.59 -2.07
C ASP A 351 22.80 8.29 -1.71
N MET A 352 23.45 7.14 -1.92
CA MET A 352 22.84 5.82 -1.78
C MET A 352 23.50 4.98 -0.70
N MET A 353 22.78 4.72 0.40
CA MET A 353 23.29 3.95 1.54
C MET A 353 22.86 2.48 1.50
N LEU A 354 23.84 1.56 1.49
CA LEU A 354 23.61 0.12 1.55
C LEU A 354 23.22 -0.33 2.98
N THR A 355 21.94 -0.16 3.32
CA THR A 355 21.43 -0.41 4.69
C THR A 355 20.20 -1.32 4.72
N MET A 356 19.67 -1.70 3.55
CA MET A 356 18.58 -2.68 3.44
C MET A 356 19.18 -4.09 3.32
N LEU A 357 19.83 -4.53 4.39
CA LEU A 357 20.51 -5.82 4.47
C LEU A 357 20.05 -6.62 5.68
N ASP A 358 20.15 -7.94 5.57
CA ASP A 358 20.10 -8.84 6.71
C ASP A 358 21.51 -9.03 7.33
N GLY A 359 21.57 -9.75 8.46
CA GLY A 359 22.84 -10.04 9.10
C GLY A 359 23.71 -11.02 8.30
N SER A 360 23.11 -11.93 7.53
CA SER A 360 23.79 -12.95 6.73
C SER A 360 24.64 -12.31 5.63
N VAL A 361 24.02 -11.44 4.87
CA VAL A 361 24.62 -10.62 3.82
C VAL A 361 25.69 -9.71 4.41
N GLY A 362 25.40 -9.06 5.55
CA GLY A 362 26.41 -8.25 6.26
C GLY A 362 27.68 -9.04 6.61
N ASN A 363 27.56 -10.32 6.98
CA ASN A 363 28.72 -11.18 7.24
C ASN A 363 29.52 -11.48 5.96
N VAL A 364 28.83 -11.76 4.86
CA VAL A 364 29.46 -12.01 3.56
C VAL A 364 30.26 -10.79 3.10
N LEU A 365 29.65 -9.60 3.16
CA LEU A 365 30.23 -8.34 2.69
C LEU A 365 31.35 -7.81 3.60
N SER A 366 31.27 -8.10 4.91
CA SER A 366 32.34 -7.76 5.86
C SER A 366 33.46 -8.80 5.95
N GLU A 367 33.40 -9.87 5.12
CA GLU A 367 34.31 -11.01 5.17
C GLU A 367 34.38 -11.69 6.55
N THR A 368 33.30 -11.58 7.32
CA THR A 368 33.17 -12.19 8.63
C THR A 368 32.60 -13.60 8.46
N ASN A 369 33.46 -14.61 8.31
CA ASN A 369 33.07 -16.00 8.02
C ASN A 369 32.09 -16.66 9.02
N SER A 370 31.89 -16.08 10.21
CA SER A 370 30.99 -16.64 11.23
C SER A 370 29.83 -15.71 11.51
N THR A 371 28.61 -16.23 11.39
CA THR A 371 27.38 -15.51 11.73
C THR A 371 27.22 -15.14 13.20
N MET A 372 28.09 -15.67 14.06
CA MET A 372 28.11 -15.38 15.49
C MET A 372 29.16 -14.34 15.88
N LYS A 373 30.02 -13.91 14.93
CA LYS A 373 31.00 -12.84 15.17
C LYS A 373 30.36 -11.50 14.84
N CYS A 374 30.66 -10.48 15.64
CA CYS A 374 30.23 -9.14 15.33
C CYS A 374 31.00 -8.58 14.12
N ILE A 375 30.29 -8.14 13.09
CA ILE A 375 30.90 -7.51 11.90
C ILE A 375 31.58 -6.18 12.22
N ILE A 376 31.21 -5.50 13.31
CA ILE A 376 31.79 -4.21 13.68
C ILE A 376 33.10 -4.41 14.43
N CYS A 377 33.11 -5.15 15.55
CA CYS A 377 34.29 -5.25 16.42
C CYS A 377 35.02 -6.60 16.38
N GLY A 378 34.54 -7.54 15.58
CA GLY A 378 35.11 -8.89 15.48
C GLY A 378 34.97 -9.75 16.74
N ALA A 379 34.21 -9.29 17.75
CA ALA A 379 33.96 -10.06 18.97
C ALA A 379 33.27 -11.39 18.67
N THR A 380 33.80 -12.47 19.24
CA THR A 380 33.14 -13.78 19.29
C THR A 380 32.14 -13.81 20.45
N PRO A 381 31.21 -14.78 20.50
CA PRO A 381 30.32 -14.94 21.66
C PRO A 381 31.09 -15.10 22.97
N LYS A 382 32.27 -15.74 22.94
CA LYS A 382 33.14 -15.88 24.11
C LYS A 382 33.68 -14.53 24.58
N ASP A 383 34.10 -13.67 23.65
CA ASP A 383 34.59 -12.32 23.96
C ASP A 383 33.47 -11.44 24.53
N MET A 384 32.26 -11.56 23.97
CA MET A 384 31.07 -10.81 24.40
C MET A 384 30.61 -11.13 25.83
N ASN A 385 31.07 -12.24 26.41
CA ASN A 385 30.81 -12.55 27.82
C ASN A 385 31.72 -11.79 28.80
N THR A 386 32.66 -10.98 28.29
CA THR A 386 33.58 -10.19 29.11
C THR A 386 33.56 -8.72 28.70
N LEU A 387 33.53 -7.80 29.67
CA LEU A 387 33.55 -6.37 29.38
C LEU A 387 34.83 -5.95 28.61
N ALA A 388 35.96 -6.58 28.92
CA ALA A 388 37.22 -6.35 28.21
C ALA A 388 37.17 -6.83 26.75
N GLY A 389 36.52 -7.97 26.48
CA GLY A 389 36.39 -8.53 25.13
C GLY A 389 35.49 -7.70 24.20
N ILE A 390 34.61 -6.86 24.74
CA ILE A 390 33.74 -5.95 23.98
C ILE A 390 34.42 -4.59 23.70
N ASN A 391 35.39 -4.17 24.52
CA ASN A 391 36.16 -2.94 24.32
C ASN A 391 37.23 -3.14 23.23
N ARG A 392 36.79 -3.50 22.02
CA ARG A 392 37.62 -3.67 20.82
C ARG A 392 37.47 -2.46 19.89
N PRO A 393 38.53 -2.09 19.14
CA PRO A 393 38.41 -1.08 18.12
C PRO A 393 37.39 -1.54 17.06
N PRO A 394 36.44 -0.68 16.66
CA PRO A 394 35.49 -1.01 15.61
C PRO A 394 36.14 -0.90 14.23
N ASN A 395 35.72 -1.76 13.30
CA ASN A 395 35.87 -1.53 11.88
C ASN A 395 34.79 -0.53 11.45
N VAL A 396 35.18 0.73 11.30
CA VAL A 396 34.28 1.85 10.97
C VAL A 396 33.71 1.76 9.56
N ASP A 397 34.38 1.07 8.64
CA ASP A 397 33.90 0.89 7.27
C ASP A 397 32.59 0.08 7.24
N ASN A 398 32.40 -0.78 8.24
CA ASN A 398 31.21 -1.59 8.38
C ASN A 398 30.01 -0.81 8.96
N TYR A 399 30.19 0.46 9.36
CA TYR A 399 29.06 1.33 9.73
C TYR A 399 28.14 1.61 8.54
N ARG A 400 28.65 1.50 7.30
CA ARG A 400 27.85 1.66 6.08
C ARG A 400 26.65 0.71 6.00
N PHE A 401 26.73 -0.46 6.64
CA PHE A 401 25.65 -1.45 6.67
C PHE A 401 24.49 -1.07 7.59
N GLY A 402 24.68 -0.08 8.48
CA GLY A 402 23.67 0.36 9.44
C GLY A 402 23.24 -0.74 10.42
N LEU A 403 22.06 -0.55 11.03
CA LEU A 403 21.44 -1.52 11.93
C LEU A 403 20.13 -2.03 11.33
N SER A 404 20.06 -3.35 11.11
CA SER A 404 18.84 -4.02 10.63
C SER A 404 17.82 -4.15 11.77
N THR A 405 17.01 -3.11 11.98
CA THR A 405 16.08 -3.02 13.12
C THR A 405 15.10 -4.19 13.18
N LEU A 406 14.59 -4.65 12.03
CA LEU A 406 13.72 -5.84 11.95
C LEU A 406 14.38 -7.08 12.58
N HIS A 407 15.63 -7.35 12.20
CA HIS A 407 16.39 -8.48 12.73
C HIS A 407 16.78 -8.27 14.20
N CYS A 408 17.02 -7.03 14.65
CA CYS A 408 17.24 -6.76 16.08
C CYS A 408 16.05 -7.23 16.93
N TRP A 409 14.81 -6.91 16.54
CA TRP A 409 13.61 -7.38 17.24
C TRP A 409 13.54 -8.91 17.32
N ILE A 410 13.74 -9.58 16.19
CA ILE A 410 13.67 -11.04 16.10
C ILE A 410 14.78 -11.70 16.94
N ARG A 411 16.03 -11.24 16.80
CA ARG A 411 17.18 -11.82 17.49
C ARG A 411 17.15 -11.59 19.01
N PHE A 412 16.68 -10.43 19.46
CA PHE A 412 16.49 -10.17 20.89
C PHE A 412 15.41 -11.09 21.48
N PHE A 413 14.29 -11.26 20.77
CA PHE A 413 13.25 -12.20 21.17
C PHE A 413 13.77 -13.64 21.24
N GLU A 414 14.44 -14.11 20.18
CA GLU A 414 15.03 -15.45 20.12
C GLU A 414 16.05 -15.68 21.24
N CYS A 415 16.89 -14.68 21.53
CA CYS A 415 17.86 -14.73 22.62
C CYS A 415 17.17 -14.96 23.97
N LEU A 416 16.17 -14.15 24.32
CA LEU A 416 15.45 -14.27 25.59
C LEU A 416 14.65 -15.58 25.68
N LEU A 417 14.04 -15.99 24.57
CA LEU A 417 13.32 -17.27 24.49
C LEU A 417 14.27 -18.45 24.75
N HIS A 418 15.45 -18.42 24.13
CA HIS A 418 16.51 -19.40 24.31
C HIS A 418 17.10 -19.41 25.73
N ILE A 419 17.22 -18.25 26.38
CA ILE A 419 17.56 -18.15 27.80
C ILE A 419 16.47 -18.85 28.62
N GLY A 420 15.20 -18.48 28.41
CA GLY A 420 14.05 -19.07 29.10
C GLY A 420 14.01 -20.61 29.02
N TYR A 421 14.29 -21.18 27.86
CA TYR A 421 14.38 -22.65 27.70
C TYR A 421 15.46 -23.28 28.56
N ARG A 422 16.60 -22.62 28.74
CA ARG A 422 17.79 -23.12 29.42
C ARG A 422 17.86 -22.76 30.91
N LEU A 423 16.95 -21.91 31.41
CA LEU A 423 16.92 -21.52 32.83
C LEU A 423 16.95 -22.70 33.83
N PRO A 424 16.31 -23.86 33.58
CA PRO A 424 16.36 -24.98 34.52
C PRO A 424 17.77 -25.56 34.70
N ILE A 425 18.57 -25.61 33.62
CA ILE A 425 19.92 -26.17 33.65
C ILE A 425 21.00 -25.11 33.91
N LYS A 426 20.67 -23.82 33.73
CA LYS A 426 21.58 -22.68 33.86
C LYS A 426 22.91 -22.87 33.13
N SER A 427 22.85 -23.48 31.94
CA SER A 427 24.01 -23.60 31.07
C SER A 427 23.69 -23.32 29.60
N TRP A 428 24.65 -22.73 28.89
CA TRP A 428 24.55 -22.42 27.47
C TRP A 428 24.57 -23.71 26.64
N GLN A 429 25.45 -24.65 27.00
CA GLN A 429 25.62 -25.91 26.28
C GLN A 429 24.73 -27.01 26.85
N VAL A 430 23.76 -27.44 26.06
CA VAL A 430 22.87 -28.54 26.41
C VAL A 430 23.56 -29.88 26.08
N ARG A 431 24.38 -30.39 27.01
CA ARG A 431 25.11 -31.65 26.88
C ARG A 431 24.42 -32.79 27.63
N GLY A 432 24.41 -33.98 27.03
CA GLY A 432 23.82 -35.20 27.61
C GLY A 432 22.30 -35.33 27.38
N PRO A 433 21.75 -36.55 27.42
CA PRO A 433 20.34 -36.81 27.16
C PRO A 433 19.42 -36.21 28.23
N GLU A 434 19.86 -36.17 29.49
CA GLU A 434 19.10 -35.62 30.61
C GLU A 434 18.82 -34.12 30.44
N ASN A 435 19.87 -33.31 30.25
CA ASN A 435 19.72 -31.87 30.03
C ASN A 435 18.89 -31.56 28.77
N LYS A 436 19.04 -32.38 27.71
CA LYS A 436 18.21 -32.24 26.49
C LYS A 436 16.73 -32.47 26.80
N ALA A 437 16.40 -33.49 27.60
CA ALA A 437 15.02 -33.76 28.01
C ALA A 437 14.45 -32.63 28.86
N ILE A 438 15.22 -32.08 29.80
CA ILE A 438 14.81 -30.95 30.65
C ILE A 438 14.51 -29.71 29.80
N VAL A 439 15.43 -29.34 28.90
CA VAL A 439 15.26 -28.16 28.03
C VAL A 439 14.09 -28.35 27.07
N GLU A 440 13.92 -29.54 26.48
CA GLU A 440 12.80 -29.81 25.57
C GLU A 440 11.44 -29.79 26.29
N ALA A 441 11.37 -30.32 27.52
CA ALA A 441 10.16 -30.24 28.35
C ALA A 441 9.81 -28.78 28.69
N ASN A 442 10.80 -27.99 29.10
CA ASN A 442 10.59 -26.58 29.41
C ASN A 442 10.25 -25.74 28.16
N LYS A 443 10.86 -26.05 27.00
CA LYS A 443 10.50 -25.46 25.70
C LYS A 443 9.03 -25.73 25.37
N LYS A 444 8.56 -26.98 25.51
CA LYS A 444 7.15 -27.34 25.27
C LYS A 444 6.19 -26.61 26.22
N ARG A 445 6.55 -26.48 27.51
CA ARG A 445 5.78 -25.70 28.49
C ARG A 445 5.67 -24.24 28.05
N ILE A 446 6.79 -23.59 27.75
CA ILE A 446 6.85 -22.19 27.32
C ILE A 446 6.02 -21.98 26.03
N GLN A 447 6.17 -22.86 25.03
CA GLN A 447 5.37 -22.82 23.80
C GLN A 447 3.87 -22.93 24.07
N ALA A 448 3.45 -23.84 24.94
CA ALA A 448 2.04 -24.01 25.30
C ALA A 448 1.48 -22.79 26.04
N GLU A 449 2.25 -22.22 26.96
CA GLU A 449 1.83 -21.03 27.71
C GLU A 449 1.75 -19.77 26.83
N PHE A 450 2.69 -19.57 25.89
CA PHE A 450 2.60 -18.48 24.93
C PHE A 450 1.36 -18.60 24.04
N ARG A 451 1.03 -19.82 23.62
CA ARG A 451 -0.20 -20.08 22.86
C ARG A 451 -1.45 -19.82 23.69
N ALA A 452 -1.47 -20.24 24.96
CA ALA A 452 -2.63 -20.10 25.83
C ALA A 452 -2.86 -18.64 26.28
N LYS A 453 -1.80 -17.92 26.68
CA LYS A 453 -1.89 -16.59 27.29
C LYS A 453 -1.85 -15.45 26.27
N LEU A 454 -1.07 -15.59 25.18
CA LEU A 454 -0.85 -14.53 24.19
C LEU A 454 -1.25 -14.93 22.77
N SER A 455 -1.84 -16.12 22.56
CA SER A 455 -2.17 -16.65 21.23
C SER A 455 -0.98 -16.73 20.27
N LEU A 456 0.24 -16.83 20.81
CA LEU A 456 1.47 -16.88 20.01
C LEU A 456 1.92 -18.31 19.73
N ILE A 457 2.35 -18.55 18.50
CA ILE A 457 3.07 -19.78 18.11
C ILE A 457 4.55 -19.41 17.98
N VAL A 458 5.37 -19.88 18.89
CA VAL A 458 6.80 -19.53 18.97
C VAL A 458 7.68 -20.73 18.66
N ASP A 459 8.81 -20.48 17.98
CA ASP A 459 9.88 -21.43 17.70
C ASP A 459 9.39 -22.75 17.06
N LYS A 460 8.54 -22.61 16.04
CA LYS A 460 8.10 -23.70 15.17
C LYS A 460 8.59 -23.47 13.73
N PRO A 461 9.18 -24.47 13.07
CA PRO A 461 9.58 -24.33 11.68
C PRO A 461 8.35 -24.16 10.78
N LYS A 462 8.44 -23.24 9.82
CA LYS A 462 7.46 -23.01 8.76
C LYS A 462 8.08 -23.45 7.43
N PRO A 463 7.51 -24.45 6.72
CA PRO A 463 8.01 -24.86 5.41
C PRO A 463 8.09 -23.64 4.47
N GLY A 464 9.24 -23.41 3.83
CA GLY A 464 9.46 -22.31 2.89
C GLY A 464 9.65 -20.90 3.48
N TYR A 465 9.27 -20.65 4.74
CA TYR A 465 9.23 -19.29 5.34
C TYR A 465 10.05 -19.16 6.64
N GLY A 466 10.91 -20.11 6.95
CA GLY A 466 11.80 -20.08 8.13
C GLY A 466 11.13 -20.58 9.41
N SER A 467 10.96 -19.71 10.41
CA SER A 467 10.40 -20.02 11.73
C SER A 467 9.17 -19.18 12.03
N SER A 468 8.38 -19.58 13.02
CA SER A 468 7.26 -18.77 13.55
C SER A 468 7.72 -17.54 14.36
N ASN A 469 9.02 -17.38 14.56
CA ASN A 469 9.64 -16.21 15.18
C ASN A 469 9.79 -15.07 14.16
N ASP A 470 8.69 -14.42 13.83
CA ASP A 470 8.68 -13.23 12.97
C ASP A 470 8.60 -11.94 13.80
N GLY A 471 8.64 -10.79 13.10
CA GLY A 471 8.59 -9.48 13.73
C GLY A 471 7.31 -9.23 14.52
N ASN A 472 6.18 -9.84 14.17
CA ASN A 472 4.93 -9.67 14.91
C ASN A 472 4.97 -10.44 16.23
N THR A 473 5.45 -11.68 16.19
CA THR A 473 5.70 -12.49 17.39
C THR A 473 6.63 -11.74 18.36
N ALA A 474 7.74 -11.19 17.87
CA ALA A 474 8.68 -10.43 18.69
C ALA A 474 8.04 -9.18 19.31
N ARG A 475 7.28 -8.38 18.54
CA ARG A 475 6.61 -7.18 19.06
C ARG A 475 5.60 -7.50 20.15
N ILE A 476 4.79 -8.55 19.98
CA ILE A 476 3.81 -8.95 21.00
C ILE A 476 4.52 -9.39 22.29
N PHE A 477 5.63 -10.14 22.18
CA PHE A 477 6.44 -10.53 23.33
C PHE A 477 6.93 -9.31 24.14
N PHE A 478 7.53 -8.32 23.49
CA PHE A 478 8.08 -7.14 24.16
C PHE A 478 7.01 -6.12 24.59
N HIS A 479 5.83 -6.12 23.97
CA HIS A 479 4.70 -5.30 24.40
C HIS A 479 4.07 -5.80 25.72
N ASN A 480 4.27 -7.09 26.06
CA ASN A 480 3.71 -7.71 27.26
C ASN A 480 4.83 -8.20 28.21
N PRO A 481 5.68 -7.30 28.74
CA PRO A 481 6.90 -7.70 29.48
C PRO A 481 6.60 -8.55 30.72
N GLN A 482 5.53 -8.25 31.46
CA GLN A 482 5.12 -9.05 32.63
C GLN A 482 4.77 -10.49 32.23
N THR A 483 3.81 -10.66 31.32
CA THR A 483 3.37 -11.98 30.86
C THR A 483 4.52 -12.78 30.24
N SER A 484 5.36 -12.12 29.45
CA SER A 484 6.55 -12.73 28.85
C SER A 484 7.56 -13.17 29.90
N SER A 485 7.77 -12.38 30.96
CA SER A 485 8.60 -12.74 32.11
C SER A 485 8.02 -13.95 32.84
N ASP A 486 6.72 -13.93 33.15
CA ASP A 486 6.04 -15.02 33.87
C ASP A 486 6.13 -16.36 33.11
N ILE A 487 5.99 -16.33 31.78
CA ILE A 487 6.07 -17.52 30.94
C ILE A 487 7.52 -18.05 30.87
N THR A 488 8.46 -17.16 30.54
CA THR A 488 9.85 -17.56 30.24
C THR A 488 10.71 -17.75 31.48
N GLY A 489 10.37 -17.10 32.60
CA GLY A 489 11.21 -16.96 33.79
C GLY A 489 12.35 -15.93 33.64
N VAL A 490 12.40 -15.21 32.51
CA VAL A 490 13.40 -14.14 32.29
C VAL A 490 13.02 -12.90 33.09
N ASP A 491 14.01 -12.21 33.62
CA ASP A 491 13.79 -10.97 34.39
C ASP A 491 12.95 -9.93 33.60
N ARG A 492 11.92 -9.39 34.25
CA ARG A 492 10.98 -8.44 33.65
C ARG A 492 11.66 -7.13 33.27
N GLU A 493 12.53 -6.60 34.14
CA GLU A 493 13.20 -5.32 33.91
C GLU A 493 14.13 -5.39 32.68
N LEU A 494 14.76 -6.55 32.47
CA LEU A 494 15.53 -6.82 31.26
C LEU A 494 14.66 -6.78 30.00
N ILE A 495 13.49 -7.43 30.01
CA ILE A 495 12.56 -7.41 28.86
C ILE A 495 12.11 -5.97 28.56
N GLU A 496 11.79 -5.19 29.59
CA GLU A 496 11.39 -3.78 29.46
C GLU A 496 12.52 -2.92 28.86
N LYS A 497 13.75 -3.07 29.34
CA LYS A 497 14.91 -2.35 28.80
C LYS A 497 15.12 -2.67 27.31
N PHE A 498 15.02 -3.94 26.94
CA PHE A 498 15.12 -4.36 25.54
C PHE A 498 13.99 -3.79 24.69
N ALA A 499 12.76 -3.76 25.20
CA ALA A 499 11.64 -3.13 24.52
C ALA A 499 11.88 -1.63 24.27
N ILE A 500 12.45 -0.90 25.25
CA ILE A 500 12.81 0.52 25.11
C ILE A 500 13.90 0.69 24.04
N ILE A 501 14.99 -0.08 24.11
CA ILE A 501 16.10 0.01 23.14
C ILE A 501 15.58 -0.22 21.72
N LEU A 502 14.82 -1.29 21.52
CA LEU A 502 14.27 -1.65 20.21
C LEU A 502 13.24 -0.63 19.71
N GLY A 503 12.42 -0.07 20.61
CA GLY A 503 11.48 1.01 20.31
C GLY A 503 12.17 2.30 19.86
N VAL A 504 13.25 2.69 20.54
CA VAL A 504 14.06 3.86 20.17
C VAL A 504 14.71 3.66 18.81
N LEU A 505 15.32 2.50 18.56
CA LEU A 505 15.93 2.17 17.27
C LEU A 505 14.92 2.17 16.11
N ALA A 506 13.68 1.76 16.38
CA ALA A 506 12.60 1.72 15.38
C ALA A 506 11.78 3.03 15.28
N SER A 507 12.10 4.06 16.06
CA SER A 507 11.29 5.27 16.17
C SER A 507 11.25 6.14 14.91
N GLY A 508 12.28 6.06 14.06
CA GLY A 508 12.45 6.96 12.91
C GLY A 508 12.82 8.41 13.29
N CYS A 509 13.09 8.67 14.56
CA CYS A 509 13.46 9.97 15.10
C CYS A 509 14.97 10.08 15.37
N ALA A 510 15.45 11.31 15.56
CA ALA A 510 16.80 11.54 16.05
C ALA A 510 16.93 10.98 17.48
N ILE A 511 18.02 10.27 17.76
CA ILE A 511 18.27 9.61 19.04
C ILE A 511 19.21 10.50 19.86
N ASP A 512 18.83 10.79 21.11
CA ASP A 512 19.73 11.36 22.10
C ASP A 512 20.76 10.31 22.50
N MET A 513 21.97 10.44 21.95
CA MET A 513 23.02 9.45 22.09
C MET A 513 23.56 9.34 23.52
N GLU A 514 23.51 10.40 24.31
CA GLU A 514 23.95 10.36 25.70
C GLU A 514 23.01 9.47 26.52
N LYS A 515 21.70 9.73 26.43
CA LYS A 515 20.68 8.92 27.12
C LYS A 515 20.65 7.48 26.61
N PHE A 516 20.77 7.29 25.29
CA PHE A 516 20.78 5.96 24.70
C PHE A 516 21.98 5.14 25.17
N CYS A 517 23.18 5.74 25.23
CA CYS A 517 24.38 5.10 25.76
C CYS A 517 24.25 4.70 27.23
N VAL A 518 23.55 5.50 28.06
CA VAL A 518 23.29 5.14 29.45
C VAL A 518 22.39 3.89 29.55
N ILE A 519 21.31 3.84 28.77
CA ILE A 519 20.38 2.69 28.78
C ILE A 519 21.04 1.43 28.24
N ALA A 520 21.74 1.53 27.11
CA ALA A 520 22.49 0.43 26.52
C ALA A 520 23.64 -0.01 27.44
N GLY A 521 24.34 0.95 28.06
CA GLY A 521 25.44 0.74 28.99
C GLY A 521 25.02 0.01 30.27
N ARG A 522 23.89 0.41 30.87
CA ARG A 522 23.30 -0.30 32.02
C ARG A 522 22.86 -1.72 31.67
N SER A 523 22.53 -1.95 30.40
CA SER A 523 22.21 -3.28 29.88
C SER A 523 23.46 -4.14 29.66
N LYS A 524 24.70 -3.60 29.67
CA LYS A 524 25.94 -4.40 29.44
C LYS A 524 26.20 -5.47 30.50
N LYS A 525 25.69 -5.29 31.73
CA LYS A 525 25.80 -6.27 32.81
C LYS A 525 24.51 -7.10 32.88
N PHE A 526 24.40 -8.08 32.00
CA PHE A 526 23.35 -9.08 32.11
C PHE A 526 23.68 -10.03 33.27
N VAL A 527 22.79 -10.12 34.26
CA VAL A 527 22.91 -11.10 35.36
C VAL A 527 22.30 -12.41 34.91
N TYR A 528 22.89 -13.01 33.89
CA TYR A 528 23.01 -14.45 33.86
C TYR A 528 24.53 -14.68 33.84
N PRO A 529 25.15 -15.23 34.91
CA PRO A 529 26.57 -15.55 34.88
C PRO A 529 26.87 -16.35 33.61
N PRO A 530 28.11 -16.34 33.07
CA PRO A 530 28.43 -17.08 31.86
C PRO A 530 27.83 -18.49 31.97
N LEU A 531 26.74 -18.70 31.22
CA LEU A 531 25.99 -19.94 31.18
C LEU A 531 26.85 -20.99 30.46
#